data_AF-A0AAN4YE94-F1
#
_entry.id   AF-A0AAN4YE94-F1
#
_cell.length_a   1.000
_cell.length_b   1.000
_cell.length_c   1.000
_cell.angle_alpha   90.00
_cell.angle_beta   90.00
_cell.angle_gamma   90.00
#
_symmetry.space_group_name_H-M   'P 1'
#
loop_
_entity.id
_entity.type
_entity.pdbx_description
1 polymer ?
#
loop_
_entity_poly.entity_id
_entity_poly.type
_entity_poly.pdbx_seq_one_letter_code
_entity_poly.pdbx_strand_id
1 'polypeptide(L)'
;MEACPHIFFAGNQPQFKTAVIEGDAPLKLNGTDTEMTGTNNNISGPRVRLLSIPTFKETGELVLVDAETLEVEVVKFGTYAGQQEKQ
;
A
#
# COMPACT_ATOMS: atom_id res chain seq x y z
N MET A 1 17.73 -1.15 -7.31
CA MET A 1 16.44 -0.60 -6.88
C MET A 1 16.64 0.89 -6.72
N GLU A 2 16.17 1.66 -7.69
CA GLU A 2 16.19 3.12 -7.67
C GLU A 2 15.02 3.58 -6.80
N ALA A 3 15.32 4.18 -5.64
CA ALA A 3 14.38 4.70 -4.64
C ALA A 3 13.41 3.67 -3.99
N CYS A 4 12.95 3.99 -2.78
CA CYS A 4 11.96 3.19 -2.07
C CYS A 4 10.56 3.50 -2.66
N PRO A 5 9.81 2.51 -3.17
CA PRO A 5 8.52 2.75 -3.79
C PRO A 5 7.48 3.15 -2.72
N HIS A 6 6.65 4.15 -3.00
CA HIS A 6 5.59 4.57 -2.08
C HIS A 6 4.48 3.51 -1.92
N ILE A 7 4.23 2.74 -2.97
CA ILE A 7 3.26 1.65 -3.02
C ILE A 7 3.91 0.42 -3.62
N PHE A 8 3.66 -0.73 -3.02
CA PHE A 8 4.03 -2.04 -3.55
C PHE A 8 2.79 -2.94 -3.55
N PHE A 9 2.46 -3.54 -4.69
CA PHE A 9 1.27 -4.38 -4.82
C PHE A 9 1.61 -5.80 -5.30
N ALA A 10 0.85 -6.77 -4.81
CA ALA A 10 0.84 -8.16 -5.26
C ALA A 10 -0.53 -8.50 -5.83
N GLY A 11 -0.59 -8.94 -7.08
CA GLY A 11 -1.85 -9.32 -7.76
C GLY A 11 -2.29 -10.75 -7.49
N ASN A 12 -3.51 -11.08 -7.94
CA ASN A 12 -4.13 -12.41 -7.90
C ASN A 12 -4.09 -13.06 -6.50
N GLN A 13 -4.27 -12.25 -5.47
CA GLN A 13 -4.33 -12.72 -4.09
C GLN A 13 -5.74 -13.25 -3.78
N PRO A 14 -5.91 -14.14 -2.79
CA PRO A 14 -7.23 -14.68 -2.45
C PRO A 14 -8.19 -13.64 -1.85
N GLN A 15 -7.66 -12.54 -1.32
CA GLN A 15 -8.44 -11.46 -0.72
C GLN A 15 -7.68 -10.13 -0.74
N PHE A 16 -8.43 -9.03 -0.64
CA PHE A 16 -7.85 -7.73 -0.39
C PHE A 16 -7.23 -7.64 1.03
N LYS A 17 -6.00 -7.09 1.11
CA LYS A 17 -5.35 -6.66 2.36
C LYS A 17 -4.46 -5.46 2.09
N THR A 18 -4.31 -4.59 3.08
CA THR A 18 -3.35 -3.48 3.05
C THR A 18 -2.54 -3.43 4.35
N ALA A 19 -1.28 -3.05 4.24
CA ALA A 19 -0.41 -2.78 5.37
C ALA A 19 0.51 -1.61 5.05
N VAL A 20 0.95 -0.87 6.07
CA VAL A 20 1.98 0.15 5.96
C VAL A 20 3.21 -0.38 6.67
N ILE A 21 4.34 -0.37 5.98
CA ILE A 21 5.64 -0.70 6.55
C ILE A 21 6.47 0.57 6.61
N GLU A 22 7.06 0.80 7.78
CA GLU A 22 8.02 1.86 8.01
C GLU A 22 9.39 1.20 8.15
N GLY A 23 10.35 1.62 7.35
CA GLY A 23 11.74 1.22 7.54
C GLY A 23 12.35 1.99 8.70
N ASP A 24 13.23 1.35 9.46
CA ASP A 24 14.07 2.10 10.40
C ASP A 24 14.93 3.08 9.61
N ALA A 25 14.99 4.33 10.08
CA ALA A 25 15.95 5.31 9.60
C ALA A 25 17.37 4.73 9.64
N PRO A 26 18.32 5.19 8.79
CA PRO A 26 19.63 4.60 8.71
C PRO A 26 20.24 4.49 10.10
N LEU A 27 20.50 3.25 10.52
CA LEU A 27 21.20 2.91 11.75
C LEU A 27 22.40 3.84 11.85
N LYS A 28 22.30 4.87 12.70
CA LYS A 28 23.45 5.66 13.09
C LYS A 28 24.32 4.69 13.88
N LEU A 29 25.27 4.06 13.20
CA LEU A 29 26.34 3.28 13.80
C LEU A 29 26.90 4.10 14.95
N ASN A 30 26.84 3.52 16.15
CA ASN A 30 27.25 4.06 17.44
C ASN A 30 28.31 5.16 17.34
N GLY A 31 27.98 6.33 17.89
CA GLY A 31 28.75 7.55 17.76
C GLY A 31 30.22 7.41 18.15
N THR A 32 31.06 8.02 17.34
CA THR A 32 32.08 8.90 17.90
C THR A 32 31.56 10.32 17.68
N ASP A 33 31.53 11.07 18.77
CA ASP A 33 31.03 12.43 18.88
C ASP A 33 31.45 13.30 17.70
N THR A 34 30.66 14.32 17.38
CA THR A 34 31.07 15.74 17.24
C THR A 34 30.05 16.47 16.35
N GLU A 35 29.43 17.47 16.97
CA GLU A 35 28.79 18.68 16.42
C GLU A 35 27.28 18.74 16.16
N MET A 36 26.78 19.84 16.69
CA MET A 36 25.41 20.28 16.85
C MET A 36 25.06 21.20 15.68
N THR A 37 24.24 20.76 14.72
CA THR A 37 23.52 21.66 13.80
C THR A 37 22.17 21.06 13.37
N GLY A 38 21.08 21.79 13.61
CA GLY A 38 19.82 21.70 12.88
C GLY A 38 18.91 20.49 13.15
N THR A 39 18.20 20.51 14.28
CA THR A 39 16.87 19.89 14.37
C THR A 39 16.03 20.33 13.16
N ASN A 40 15.38 19.37 12.46
CA ASN A 40 14.21 19.49 11.57
C ASN A 40 14.21 18.55 10.35
N ASN A 41 15.19 17.65 10.20
CA ASN A 41 14.97 16.54 9.27
C ASN A 41 13.98 15.57 9.94
N ASN A 42 12.77 15.49 9.38
CA ASN A 42 11.84 14.39 9.60
C ASN A 42 12.62 13.09 9.36
N ILE A 43 13.21 12.50 10.40
CA ILE A 43 13.83 11.16 10.35
C ILE A 43 12.66 10.15 10.38
N SER A 44 11.76 10.29 9.42
CA SER A 44 10.77 9.27 9.10
C SER A 44 11.48 8.37 8.10
N GLY A 45 11.75 7.13 8.50
CA GLY A 45 12.29 6.16 7.57
C GLY A 45 11.31 5.91 6.42
N PRO A 46 11.75 5.21 5.36
CA PRO A 46 10.93 5.03 4.18
C PRO A 46 9.60 4.36 4.54
N ARG A 47 8.49 4.96 4.13
CA ARG A 47 7.14 4.44 4.35
C ARG A 47 6.59 3.87 3.05
N VAL A 48 6.22 2.59 3.08
CA VAL A 48 5.72 1.85 1.91
C VAL A 48 4.35 1.28 2.23
N ARG A 49 3.37 1.51 1.35
CA ARG A 49 2.05 0.87 1.42
C ARG A 49 2.08 -0.45 0.63
N LEU A 50 1.87 -1.55 1.32
CA LEU A 50 1.66 -2.86 0.71
C LEU A 50 0.18 -3.08 0.37
N LEU A 51 -0.09 -3.60 -0.82
CA LEU A 51 -1.43 -3.93 -1.30
C LEU A 51 -1.49 -5.36 -1.83
N SER A 52 -2.38 -6.16 -1.26
CA SER A 52 -2.77 -7.47 -1.77
C SER A 52 -4.01 -7.28 -2.62
N ILE A 53 -3.88 -7.34 -3.94
CA ILE A 53 -4.98 -7.12 -4.87
C ILE A 53 -5.65 -8.47 -5.16
N PRO A 54 -6.97 -8.61 -4.89
CA PRO A 54 -7.66 -9.86 -5.09
C PRO A 54 -7.87 -10.19 -6.57
N THR A 55 -8.13 -11.46 -6.88
CA THR A 55 -8.58 -11.87 -8.23
C THR A 55 -9.97 -11.31 -8.51
N PHE A 56 -10.07 -10.37 -9.45
CA PHE A 56 -11.34 -9.71 -9.79
C PHE A 56 -12.43 -10.70 -10.24
N LYS A 57 -12.07 -11.72 -11.02
CA LYS A 57 -13.00 -12.74 -11.52
C LYS A 57 -13.72 -13.48 -10.39
N GLU A 58 -13.06 -13.68 -9.26
CA GLU A 58 -13.58 -14.47 -8.15
C GLU A 58 -14.27 -13.60 -7.10
N THR A 59 -13.74 -12.40 -6.84
CA THR A 59 -14.19 -11.52 -5.75
C THR A 59 -15.13 -10.40 -6.21
N GLY A 60 -15.04 -9.98 -7.48
CA GLY A 60 -15.70 -8.77 -7.98
C GLY A 60 -15.20 -7.49 -7.31
N GLU A 61 -13.99 -7.50 -6.73
CA GLU A 61 -13.42 -6.38 -5.98
C GLU A 61 -12.40 -5.60 -6.83
N LEU A 62 -12.58 -4.28 -6.89
CA LEU A 62 -11.64 -3.33 -7.49
C LEU A 62 -11.03 -2.44 -6.41
N VAL A 63 -9.72 -2.27 -6.46
CA VAL A 63 -8.97 -1.45 -5.51
C VAL A 63 -8.65 -0.10 -6.15
N LEU A 64 -9.16 0.98 -5.57
CA LEU A 64 -8.85 2.36 -5.94
C LEU A 64 -7.78 2.91 -5.02
N VAL A 65 -6.81 3.62 -5.58
CA VAL A 65 -5.73 4.28 -4.82
C VAL A 65 -5.67 5.74 -5.22
N ASP A 66 -5.77 6.63 -4.23
CA ASP A 66 -5.56 8.06 -4.42
C ASP A 66 -4.06 8.34 -4.58
N ALA A 67 -3.67 8.99 -5.67
CA ALA A 67 -2.27 9.28 -5.97
C ALA A 67 -1.68 10.41 -5.10
N GLU A 68 -2.51 11.26 -4.51
CA GLU A 68 -2.08 12.39 -3.67
C GLU A 68 -1.95 11.95 -2.20
N THR A 69 -2.94 11.24 -1.67
CA THR A 69 -2.98 10.82 -0.25
C THR A 69 -2.47 9.40 -0.02
N LEU A 70 -2.30 8.62 -1.09
CA LEU A 70 -2.04 7.18 -1.08
C LEU A 70 -3.16 6.34 -0.44
N GLU A 71 -4.31 6.93 -0.09
CA GLU A 71 -5.44 6.22 0.52
C GLU A 71 -6.04 5.18 -0.44
N VAL A 72 -6.61 4.11 0.13
CA VAL A 72 -7.04 2.94 -0.63
C VAL A 72 -8.49 2.60 -0.30
N GLU A 73 -9.32 2.46 -1.34
CA GLU A 73 -10.73 2.08 -1.23
C GLU A 73 -11.01 0.79 -2.03
N VAL A 74 -11.90 -0.06 -1.52
CA VAL A 74 -12.35 -1.28 -2.21
C VAL A 74 -13.78 -1.10 -2.71
N VAL A 75 -13.96 -1.15 -4.02
CA VAL A 75 -15.26 -1.14 -4.67
C VAL A 75 -15.65 -2.56 -5.02
N LYS A 76 -16.80 -3.03 -4.52
CA LYS A 76 -17.32 -4.36 -4.81
C LYS A 76 -18.47 -4.30 -5.80
N PHE A 77 -18.31 -4.98 -6.92
CA PHE A 77 -19.36 -5.15 -7.91
C PHE A 77 -20.18 -6.40 -7.57
N GLY A 78 -21.43 -6.20 -7.17
CA GLY A 78 -22.40 -7.28 -7.10
C GLY A 78 -22.91 -7.61 -8.50
N THR A 79 -22.79 -8.86 -8.93
CA THR A 79 -23.52 -9.31 -10.11
C THR A 79 -25.00 -9.41 -9.75
N TYR A 80 -25.83 -8.58 -10.37
CA TYR A 80 -27.27 -8.84 -10.38
C TYR A 80 -27.48 -10.12 -11.17
N ALA A 81 -27.79 -11.22 -10.48
CA ALA A 81 -28.23 -12.46 -11.12
C ALA A 81 -29.62 -12.19 -11.70
N GLY A 82 -29.66 -11.67 -12.94
CA GLY A 82 -30.90 -11.49 -13.67
C GLY A 82 -31.72 -12.77 -13.61
N GLN A 83 -32.98 -12.66 -13.16
CA GLN A 83 -33.92 -13.76 -13.23
C GLN A 83 -33.88 -14.31 -14.66
N GLN A 84 -33.56 -15.60 -14.80
CA GLN A 84 -33.66 -16.27 -16.09
C GLN A 84 -35.13 -16.22 -16.51
N GLU A 85 -35.48 -15.33 -17.43
CA GLU A 85 -36.73 -15.42 -18.16
C GLU A 85 -36.67 -16.69 -19.01
N LYS A 86 -37.36 -17.74 -18.54
CA LYS A 86 -37.70 -18.90 -19.36
C LYS A 86 -38.63 -18.43 -20.48
N GLN A 87 -38.11 -18.37 -21.71
CA GLN A 87 -38.94 -18.47 -22.91
C GLN A 87 -39.14 -19.94 -23.27
#